data_AF-A0A843L3R2-F1
#
_entry.id   AF-A0A843L3R2-F1
#
_cell.length_a   1.000
_cell.length_b   1.000
_cell.length_c   1.000
_cell.angle_alpha   90.00
_cell.angle_beta   90.00
_cell.angle_gamma   90.00
#
_symmetry.space_group_name_H-M   'P 1'
#
loop_
_entity.id
_entity.type
_entity.pdbx_description
1 polymer ?
#
loop_
_entity_poly.entity_id
_entity_poly.type
_entity_poly.pdbx_seq_one_letter_code
_entity_poly.pdbx_strand_id
1 'polypeptide(L)'
;MFNFPLFIHLAGLIIGLGAVTVIDFLGFTSRKSKNLTQVTISAHHVTKPLIWLGTILLAISWIFLYENNLLPNLKSILLLIMVLNGIFLSFYVSPRLDNLIGKNVLLPFSLQVKITISMLISFFSWWTFVVLTVISLS
;
A
#
# COMPACT_ATOMS: atom_id res chain seq x y z
N MET A 1 -17.06 -19.20 -18.68
CA MET A 1 -15.72 -19.74 -18.37
C MET A 1 -15.14 -18.88 -17.23
N PHE A 2 -14.57 -19.48 -16.18
CA PHE A 2 -14.05 -18.71 -15.05
C PHE A 2 -12.77 -17.96 -15.44
N ASN A 3 -12.73 -16.64 -15.29
CA ASN A 3 -11.56 -15.82 -15.62
C ASN A 3 -10.58 -15.81 -14.42
N PHE A 4 -9.68 -16.79 -14.39
CA PHE A 4 -8.73 -16.97 -13.30
C PHE A 4 -7.76 -15.79 -13.11
N PRO A 5 -7.17 -15.18 -14.17
CA PRO A 5 -6.38 -13.96 -14.03
C PRO A 5 -7.14 -12.80 -13.37
N LEU A 6 -8.39 -12.58 -13.78
CA LEU A 6 -9.24 -11.54 -13.20
C LEU A 6 -9.53 -11.81 -11.72
N PHE A 7 -9.79 -13.06 -11.35
CA PHE A 7 -9.97 -13.44 -9.95
C PHE A 7 -8.72 -13.12 -9.11
N ILE A 8 -7.52 -13.49 -9.58
CA ILE A 8 -6.26 -13.17 -8.90
C ILE A 8 -6.08 -11.65 -8.79
N HIS A 9 -6.43 -10.90 -9.84
CA HIS A 9 -6.33 -9.44 -9.85
C HIS A 9 -7.20 -8.80 -8.77
N LEU A 10 -8.48 -9.22 -8.68
CA LEU A 10 -9.41 -8.73 -7.67
C LEU A 10 -9.00 -9.16 -6.26
N ALA A 11 -8.51 -10.40 -6.08
CA ALA A 11 -7.97 -10.85 -4.78
C ALA A 11 -6.77 -9.99 -4.35
N GLY A 12 -5.86 -9.68 -5.28
CA GLY A 12 -4.74 -8.77 -5.05
C GLY A 12 -5.19 -7.37 -4.62
N LEU A 13 -6.22 -6.82 -5.29
CA LEU A 13 -6.83 -5.54 -4.90
C LEU A 13 -7.39 -5.59 -3.48
N ILE A 14 -8.21 -6.60 -3.16
CA ILE A 14 -8.87 -6.71 -1.85
C ILE A 14 -7.84 -6.81 -0.73
N ILE A 15 -6.85 -7.69 -0.87
CA ILE A 15 -5.82 -7.93 0.15
C ILE A 15 -4.96 -6.67 0.33
N GLY A 16 -4.45 -6.12 -0.77
CA GLY A 16 -3.54 -4.99 -0.74
C GLY A 16 -4.20 -3.69 -0.30
N LEU A 17 -5.33 -3.31 -0.93
CA LEU A 17 -6.09 -2.11 -0.59
C LEU A 17 -6.62 -2.16 0.85
N GLY A 18 -7.12 -3.31 1.28
CA GLY A 18 -7.61 -3.51 2.65
C GLY A 18 -6.51 -3.23 3.67
N ALA A 19 -5.32 -3.81 3.46
CA ALA A 19 -4.17 -3.59 4.33
C ALA A 19 -3.68 -2.12 4.29
N VAL A 20 -3.62 -1.50 3.11
CA VAL A 20 -3.23 -0.09 2.94
C VAL A 20 -4.19 0.85 3.67
N THR A 21 -5.50 0.66 3.49
CA THR A 21 -6.52 1.53 4.10
C THR A 21 -6.40 1.54 5.62
N VAL A 22 -6.20 0.35 6.23
CA VAL A 22 -5.99 0.23 7.68
C VAL A 22 -4.72 0.96 8.12
N ILE A 23 -3.58 0.72 7.46
CA ILE A 23 -2.32 1.31 7.91
C ILE A 23 -2.27 2.82 7.69
N ASP A 24 -2.84 3.34 6.60
CA ASP A 24 -2.89 4.78 6.31
C ASP A 24 -3.72 5.52 7.36
N PHE A 25 -4.86 4.96 7.77
CA PHE A 25 -5.68 5.52 8.85
C PHE A 25 -4.94 5.52 10.20
N LEU A 26 -4.26 4.41 10.52
CA LEU A 26 -3.46 4.28 11.74
C LEU A 26 -2.25 5.22 11.75
N GLY A 27 -1.59 5.45 10.62
CA GLY A 27 -0.48 6.40 10.58
C GLY A 27 -0.92 7.85 10.56
N PHE A 28 -2.10 8.17 10.04
CA PHE A 28 -2.67 9.51 10.18
C PHE A 28 -2.94 9.84 11.65
N THR A 29 -3.49 8.88 12.41
CA THR A 29 -3.88 9.03 13.81
C THR A 29 -2.69 8.94 14.79
N SER A 30 -1.65 8.16 14.48
CA SER A 30 -0.45 8.02 15.32
C SER A 30 0.31 9.32 15.56
N ARG A 31 0.20 10.30 14.65
CA ARG A 31 0.84 11.61 14.78
C ARG A 31 0.41 12.38 16.03
N LYS A 32 -0.77 12.08 16.58
CA LYS A 32 -1.35 12.77 17.71
C LYS A 32 -1.21 12.03 19.04
N SER A 33 -0.73 10.78 19.05
CA SER A 33 -0.69 9.96 20.26
C SER A 33 0.45 8.95 20.28
N LYS A 34 1.14 8.89 21.43
CA LYS A 34 2.22 7.93 21.70
C LYS A 34 1.72 6.49 21.70
N ASN A 35 0.56 6.24 22.31
CA ASN A 35 -0.05 4.91 22.33
C ASN A 35 -0.43 4.46 20.92
N LEU A 36 -1.03 5.36 20.13
CA LEU A 36 -1.37 5.05 18.74
C LEU A 36 -0.13 4.83 17.88
N THR A 37 1.00 5.47 18.19
CA THR A 37 2.28 5.18 17.53
C THR A 37 2.67 3.70 17.70
N GLN A 38 2.59 3.15 18.91
CA GLN A 38 2.91 1.74 19.16
C GLN A 38 1.92 0.78 18.48
N VAL A 39 0.63 1.13 18.47
CA VAL A 39 -0.40 0.38 17.73
C VAL A 39 -0.09 0.37 16.24
N THR A 40 0.27 1.51 15.66
CA THR A 40 0.62 1.63 14.24
C THR A 40 1.87 0.84 13.88
N ILE A 41 2.91 0.84 14.74
CA ILE A 41 4.12 0.03 14.51
C ILE A 41 3.76 -1.46 14.51
N SER A 42 2.96 -1.90 15.49
CA SER A 42 2.51 -3.30 15.57
C SER A 42 1.65 -3.70 14.37
N ALA A 43 0.71 -2.85 13.97
CA ALA A 43 -0.12 -3.06 12.80
C ALA A 43 0.70 -3.08 11.50
N HIS A 44 1.74 -2.23 11.40
CA HIS A 44 2.63 -2.19 10.24
C HIS A 44 3.31 -3.53 9.96
N HIS A 45 3.74 -4.26 11.00
CA HIS A 45 4.34 -5.58 10.82
C HIS A 45 3.39 -6.60 10.19
N VAL A 46 2.08 -6.49 10.46
CA VAL A 46 1.06 -7.38 9.90
C VAL A 46 0.60 -6.91 8.53
N THR A 47 0.43 -5.60 8.33
CA THR A 47 -0.09 -5.06 7.07
C THR A 47 0.97 -5.06 5.96
N LYS A 48 2.24 -4.82 6.26
CA LYS A 48 3.34 -4.84 5.28
C LYS A 48 3.38 -6.11 4.40
N PRO A 49 3.39 -7.35 4.95
CA PRO A 49 3.39 -8.55 4.12
C PRO A 49 2.10 -8.71 3.30
N LEU A 50 0.94 -8.27 3.83
CA LEU A 50 -0.33 -8.30 3.09
C LEU A 50 -0.32 -7.31 1.90
N ILE A 51 0.22 -6.11 2.09
CA ILE A 51 0.38 -5.12 1.02
C ILE A 51 1.27 -5.70 -0.08
N TRP A 52 2.41 -6.32 0.28
CA TRP A 52 3.29 -6.98 -0.68
C TRP A 52 2.61 -8.14 -1.40
N LEU A 53 1.89 -8.99 -0.68
CA LEU A 53 1.13 -10.08 -1.27
C LEU A 53 0.12 -9.56 -2.30
N GLY A 54 -0.69 -8.56 -1.93
CA GLY A 54 -1.64 -7.93 -2.84
C GLY A 54 -0.95 -7.35 -4.07
N THR A 55 0.15 -6.62 -3.88
CA THR A 55 0.94 -6.01 -4.97
C THR A 55 1.52 -7.07 -5.93
N ILE A 56 2.02 -8.20 -5.40
CA ILE A 56 2.55 -9.30 -6.21
C ILE A 56 1.43 -9.97 -7.01
N LEU A 57 0.27 -10.22 -6.40
CA LEU A 57 -0.89 -10.78 -7.10
C LEU A 57 -1.36 -9.85 -8.23
N LEU A 58 -1.36 -8.53 -8.00
CA LEU A 58 -1.62 -7.54 -9.04
C LEU A 58 -0.61 -7.62 -10.16
N ALA A 59 0.69 -7.64 -9.85
CA ALA A 59 1.74 -7.70 -10.86
C ALA A 59 1.65 -8.96 -11.73
N ILE A 60 1.41 -10.12 -11.12
CA ILE A 60 1.31 -11.40 -11.83
C ILE A 60 0.05 -11.43 -12.71
N SER A 61 -1.11 -11.10 -12.14
CA SER A 61 -2.36 -11.08 -12.91
C SER A 61 -2.35 -10.05 -14.03
N TRP A 62 -1.66 -8.93 -13.83
CA TRP A 62 -1.57 -7.85 -14.80
C TRP A 62 -0.90 -8.28 -16.10
N ILE A 63 0.09 -9.17 -16.06
CA ILE A 63 0.76 -9.73 -17.26
C ILE A 63 -0.26 -10.40 -18.20
N PHE A 64 -1.28 -11.05 -17.63
CA PHE A 64 -2.30 -11.80 -18.40
C PHE A 64 -3.51 -10.94 -18.81
N LEU A 65 -3.70 -9.79 -18.15
CA LEU A 65 -4.80 -8.86 -18.42
C LEU A 65 -4.34 -7.61 -19.19
N TYR A 66 -3.05 -7.53 -19.53
CA TYR A 66 -2.47 -6.39 -20.20
C TYR A 66 -2.95 -6.31 -21.66
N GLU A 67 -3.45 -5.14 -22.02
CA GLU A 67 -3.73 -4.75 -23.40
C GLU A 67 -2.90 -3.53 -23.75
N ASN A 68 -2.41 -3.41 -24.99
CA ASN A 68 -1.54 -2.30 -25.39
C ASN A 68 -2.34 -1.01 -25.65
N ASN A 69 -2.93 -0.45 -24.59
CA ASN A 69 -3.79 0.74 -24.59
C ASN A 69 -3.35 1.74 -23.50
N LEU A 70 -3.85 2.98 -23.57
CA LEU A 70 -3.48 4.07 -22.64
C LEU A 70 -3.78 3.73 -21.17
N LEU A 71 -4.96 3.16 -20.89
CA LEU A 71 -5.40 2.81 -19.52
C LEU A 71 -4.48 1.76 -18.87
N PRO A 72 -4.16 0.64 -19.53
CA PRO A 72 -3.13 -0.29 -19.09
C PRO A 72 -1.76 0.33 -18.81
N ASN A 73 -1.29 1.24 -19.66
CA ASN A 73 0.00 1.91 -19.43
C ASN A 73 0.01 2.74 -18.14
N LEU A 74 -1.10 3.43 -17.84
CA LEU A 74 -1.26 4.15 -16.57
C LEU A 74 -1.26 3.20 -15.36
N LYS A 75 -1.91 2.03 -15.46
CA LYS A 75 -1.89 1.02 -14.39
C LYS A 75 -0.47 0.50 -14.13
N SER A 76 0.32 0.26 -15.17
CA SER A 76 1.73 -0.15 -15.02
C SER A 76 2.57 0.91 -14.29
N ILE A 77 2.37 2.19 -14.61
CA ILE A 77 3.04 3.31 -13.93
C ILE A 77 2.61 3.37 -12.45
N LEU A 78 1.32 3.26 -12.17
CA LEU A 78 0.80 3.24 -10.79
C LEU A 78 1.36 2.06 -10.00
N LEU A 79 1.41 0.86 -10.59
CA LEU A 79 1.98 -0.32 -9.95
C LEU A 79 3.46 -0.10 -9.60
N LEU A 80 4.23 0.52 -10.51
CA LEU A 80 5.61 0.91 -10.23
C LEU A 80 5.71 1.89 -9.06
N ILE A 81 4.87 2.93 -9.04
CA ILE A 81 4.81 3.90 -7.92
C ILE A 81 4.50 3.19 -6.60
N MET A 82 3.55 2.26 -6.59
CA MET A 82 3.17 1.47 -5.41
C MET A 82 4.33 0.60 -4.92
N VAL A 83 5.06 -0.07 -5.83
CA VAL A 83 6.23 -0.88 -5.49
C VAL A 83 7.34 -0.01 -4.91
N LEU A 84 7.67 1.12 -5.54
CA LEU A 84 8.71 2.03 -5.06
C LEU A 84 8.35 2.61 -3.68
N ASN A 85 7.09 3.00 -3.48
CA ASN A 85 6.61 3.48 -2.20
C ASN A 85 6.65 2.37 -1.13
N GLY A 86 6.28 1.14 -1.50
CA GLY A 86 6.36 -0.04 -0.65
C GLY A 86 7.80 -0.37 -0.23
N ILE A 87 8.76 -0.26 -1.15
CA ILE A 87 10.21 -0.40 -0.86
C ILE A 87 10.65 0.68 0.12
N PHE A 88 10.30 1.94 -0.13
CA PHE A 88 10.62 3.05 0.78
C PHE A 88 10.09 2.80 2.19
N LEU A 89 8.80 2.44 2.33
CA LEU A 89 8.22 2.13 3.63
C LEU A 89 8.91 0.92 4.28
N SER A 90 9.18 -0.12 3.49
CA SER A 90 9.69 -1.40 3.99
C SER A 90 11.14 -1.34 4.47
N PHE A 91 12.01 -0.60 3.76
CA PHE A 91 13.45 -0.62 3.98
C PHE A 91 13.98 0.69 4.56
N TYR A 92 13.27 1.80 4.40
CA TYR A 92 13.66 3.07 4.99
C TYR A 92 12.85 3.39 6.25
N VAL A 93 11.52 3.29 6.21
CA VAL A 93 10.68 3.68 7.35
C VAL A 93 10.63 2.59 8.42
N SER A 94 10.39 1.33 8.03
CA SER A 94 10.25 0.20 8.98
C SER A 94 11.42 0.09 9.97
N PRO A 95 12.71 0.09 9.56
CA PRO A 95 13.80 -0.03 10.54
C PRO A 95 13.86 1.13 11.55
N ARG A 96 13.39 2.32 11.15
CA ARG A 96 13.32 3.49 12.04
C ARG A 96 12.15 3.42 13.00
N LEU A 97 11.04 2.83 12.58
CA LEU A 97 9.90 2.52 13.44
C LEU A 97 10.27 1.44 14.46
N ASP A 98 11.01 0.42 14.04
CA ASP A 98 11.44 -0.69 14.91
C ASP A 98 12.31 -0.19 16.08
N ASN A 99 13.16 0.80 15.82
CA ASN A 99 13.98 1.47 16.85
C ASN A 99 13.17 2.25 17.91
N LEU A 100 11.88 2.47 17.66
CA LEU A 100 10.94 3.16 18.55
C LEU A 100 9.99 2.19 19.28
N ILE A 101 10.07 0.89 19.00
CA ILE A 101 9.26 -0.12 19.70
C ILE A 101 9.55 -0.05 21.20
N GLY A 102 8.48 0.00 22.00
CA GLY A 102 8.57 0.07 23.46
C GLY A 102 9.02 1.43 24.01
N LYS A 103 9.49 2.34 23.15
CA LYS A 103 9.79 3.72 23.54
C LYS A 103 8.49 4.52 23.46
N ASN A 104 7.96 4.94 24.61
CA ASN A 104 6.70 5.69 24.70
C ASN A 104 6.87 7.16 24.26
N VAL A 105 7.36 7.34 23.04
CA VAL A 105 7.72 8.61 22.41
C VAL A 105 6.89 8.81 21.15
N LEU A 106 6.64 10.07 20.81
CA LEU A 106 6.02 10.41 19.54
C LEU A 106 7.01 10.19 18.41
N LEU A 107 6.48 9.91 17.21
CA LEU A 107 7.28 9.84 16.00
C LEU A 107 8.03 11.16 15.79
N PRO A 108 9.34 11.13 15.46
CA PRO A 108 10.07 12.33 15.07
C PRO A 108 9.35 13.04 13.92
N PHE A 109 9.27 14.37 13.97
CA PHE A 109 8.54 15.17 12.98
C PHE A 109 8.97 14.87 11.53
N SER A 110 10.28 14.71 11.31
CA SER A 110 10.83 14.34 10.00
C SER A 110 10.31 12.99 9.48
N LEU A 111 10.08 12.02 10.37
CA LEU A 111 9.51 10.72 10.03
C LEU A 111 7.99 10.82 9.80
N GLN A 112 7.28 11.63 10.59
CA GLN A 112 5.85 11.88 10.41
C GLN A 112 5.54 12.46 9.02
N VAL A 113 6.33 13.44 8.57
CA VAL A 113 6.17 14.06 7.25
C VAL A 113 6.39 13.01 6.14
N LYS A 114 7.47 12.23 6.22
CA LYS A 114 7.79 11.17 5.25
C LYS A 114 6.70 10.11 5.17
N ILE A 115 6.21 9.66 6.33
CA ILE A 115 5.10 8.70 6.41
C ILE A 115 3.83 9.31 5.82
N THR A 116 3.49 10.56 6.16
CA THR A 116 2.29 11.23 5.64
C THR A 116 2.32 11.33 4.11
N ILE A 117 3.45 11.75 3.53
CA ILE A 117 3.61 11.83 2.07
C ILE A 117 3.45 10.44 1.44
N SER A 118 4.11 9.43 2.00
CA SER A 118 4.03 8.05 1.53
C SER A 118 2.60 7.48 1.60
N MET A 119 1.84 7.83 2.65
CA MET A 119 0.42 7.46 2.81
C MET A 119 -0.44 8.11 1.73
N LEU A 120 -0.28 9.40 1.46
CA LEU A 120 -1.03 10.07 0.40
C LEU A 120 -0.75 9.44 -0.96
N ILE A 121 0.52 9.18 -1.28
CA ILE A 121 0.92 8.49 -2.52
C ILE A 121 0.25 7.12 -2.59
N SER A 122 0.30 6.34 -1.50
CA SER A 122 -0.30 5.01 -1.42
C SER A 122 -1.81 5.07 -1.65
N PHE A 123 -2.51 5.89 -0.87
CA PHE A 123 -3.96 6.05 -0.93
C PHE A 123 -4.43 6.39 -2.34
N PHE A 124 -3.88 7.44 -2.95
CA PHE A 124 -4.28 7.83 -4.31
C PHE A 124 -3.89 6.78 -5.34
N SER A 125 -2.73 6.14 -5.23
CA SER A 125 -2.30 5.12 -6.19
C SER A 125 -3.22 3.90 -6.18
N TRP A 126 -3.51 3.35 -4.99
CA TRP A 126 -4.38 2.19 -4.83
C TRP A 126 -5.81 2.48 -5.29
N TRP A 127 -6.40 3.60 -4.86
CA TRP A 127 -7.77 3.94 -5.26
C TRP A 127 -7.89 4.26 -6.75
N THR A 128 -6.90 4.94 -7.34
CA THR A 128 -6.86 5.15 -8.80
C THR A 128 -6.73 3.83 -9.54
N PHE A 129 -5.91 2.90 -9.04
CA PHE A 129 -5.77 1.57 -9.62
C PHE A 129 -7.10 0.80 -9.62
N VAL A 130 -7.88 0.89 -8.53
CA VAL A 130 -9.24 0.31 -8.46
C VAL A 130 -10.15 0.94 -9.51
N VAL A 131 -10.20 2.27 -9.59
CA VAL A 131 -11.04 2.98 -10.58
C VAL A 131 -10.69 2.56 -12.01
N LEU A 132 -9.40 2.54 -12.35
CA LEU A 132 -8.94 2.08 -13.67
C LEU A 132 -9.28 0.61 -13.91
N THR A 133 -9.34 -0.21 -12.87
CA THR A 133 -9.75 -1.62 -12.98
C THR A 133 -11.23 -1.75 -13.26
N VAL A 134 -12.08 -0.98 -12.59
CA VAL A 134 -13.51 -0.94 -12.87
C VAL A 134 -13.76 -0.46 -14.31
N ILE A 135 -13.12 0.63 -14.73
CA ILE A 135 -13.26 1.17 -16.09
C ILE A 135 -12.80 0.17 -17.16
N SER A 136 -11.76 -0.62 -16.91
CA SER A 136 -11.32 -1.64 -17.86
C SER A 136 -12.24 -2.86 -17.95
N LEU A 137 -13.15 -3.05 -16.98
CA LEU A 137 -14.07 -4.18 -16.91
C LEU A 137 -15.49 -3.82 -17.37
N SER A 138 -15.81 -2.53 -17.44
CA SER A 138 -17.08 -1.99 -17.95
C SER A 138 -17.06 -1.83 -19.46
#